data_AF-A0A2G2G3U4-F1
#
_entry.id   AF-A0A2G2G3U4-F1
#
_cell.length_a   1.000
_cell.length_b   1.000
_cell.length_c   1.000
_cell.angle_alpha   90.00
_cell.angle_beta   90.00
_cell.angle_gamma   90.00
#
_symmetry.space_group_name_H-M   'P 1'
#
loop_
_entity.id
_entity.type
_entity.pdbx_description
1 polymer ?
#
loop_
_entity_poly.entity_id
_entity_poly.type
_entity_poly.pdbx_seq_one_letter_code
_entity_poly.pdbx_strand_id
1 'polypeptide(L)'
;MTWEKIASGVTALGVFIAAWQLHETRLLASASFEDSFDKQYRELIYSIPVNVLLSKPIDKNKEDSTRETIYNYLDLCNEQIYQRSKKRISEERWTEWVSGIKDNLERPFFCDVWIEVKESTEDTFSFLERLEKDKYQSDPVNWKNV
;
A
#
# COMPACT_ATOMS: atom_id res chain seq x y z
N MET A 1 6.58 -8.49 -56.47
CA MET A 1 6.60 -8.04 -55.05
C MET A 1 5.84 -9.10 -54.26
N THR A 2 6.54 -9.88 -53.43
CA THR A 2 6.06 -11.19 -52.96
C THR A 2 5.06 -11.04 -51.81
N TRP A 3 3.93 -11.75 -51.90
CA TRP A 3 2.88 -11.83 -50.86
C TRP A 3 3.43 -12.13 -49.46
N GLU A 4 4.56 -12.83 -49.38
CA GLU A 4 5.31 -13.10 -48.15
C GLU A 4 5.78 -11.84 -47.42
N LYS A 5 6.19 -10.79 -48.15
CA LYS A 5 6.61 -9.52 -47.55
C LYS A 5 5.41 -8.77 -46.96
N ILE A 6 4.26 -8.84 -47.61
CA ILE A 6 3.00 -8.24 -47.11
C ILE A 6 2.52 -9.02 -45.87
N ALA A 7 2.52 -10.37 -45.95
CA ALA A 7 2.13 -11.23 -44.83
C ALA A 7 3.03 -11.04 -43.59
N SER A 8 4.36 -11.02 -43.78
CA SER A 8 5.31 -10.76 -42.68
C SER A 8 5.15 -9.37 -42.08
N GLY A 9 4.85 -8.35 -42.88
CA GLY A 9 4.52 -7.00 -42.40
C GLY A 9 3.25 -6.97 -41.54
N VAL A 10 2.21 -7.69 -41.95
CA VAL A 10 0.95 -7.81 -41.19
C VAL A 10 1.16 -8.56 -39.87
N THR A 11 1.93 -9.67 -39.88
CA THR A 11 2.25 -10.42 -38.66
C THR A 11 3.06 -9.57 -37.68
N ALA A 12 4.10 -8.87 -38.15
CA ALA A 12 4.91 -7.99 -37.31
C ALA A 12 4.08 -6.86 -36.68
N LEU A 13 3.17 -6.25 -37.46
CA LEU A 13 2.24 -5.25 -36.95
C LEU A 13 1.28 -5.84 -35.91
N GLY A 14 0.75 -7.04 -36.14
CA GLY A 14 -0.11 -7.74 -35.19
C GLY A 14 0.60 -8.05 -33.86
N VAL A 15 1.84 -8.53 -33.91
CA VAL A 15 2.66 -8.78 -32.71
C VAL A 15 2.95 -7.48 -31.97
N PHE A 16 3.26 -6.40 -32.69
CA PHE A 16 3.49 -5.09 -32.09
C PHE A 16 2.24 -4.57 -31.36
N ILE A 17 1.07 -4.64 -32.01
CA ILE A 17 -0.20 -4.25 -31.38
C ILE A 17 -0.49 -5.11 -30.15
N ALA A 18 -0.28 -6.42 -30.22
CA ALA A 18 -0.47 -7.33 -29.09
C ALA A 18 0.48 -7.00 -27.91
N ALA A 19 1.75 -6.71 -28.19
CA ALA A 19 2.71 -6.32 -27.18
C ALA A 19 2.32 -5.00 -26.49
N TRP A 20 1.83 -4.02 -27.26
CA TRP A 20 1.29 -2.78 -26.71
C TRP A 20 0.05 -3.04 -25.85
N GLN A 21 -0.90 -3.85 -26.33
CA GLN A 21 -2.10 -4.18 -25.55
C GLN A 21 -1.76 -4.86 -24.21
N LEU A 22 -0.77 -5.76 -24.19
CA LEU A 22 -0.27 -6.38 -22.95
C LEU A 22 0.35 -5.35 -21.99
N HIS A 23 1.04 -4.35 -22.53
CA HIS A 23 1.60 -3.25 -21.74
C HIS A 23 0.49 -2.43 -21.07
N GLU A 24 -0.50 -1.96 -21.83
CA GLU A 24 -1.63 -1.19 -21.28
C GLU A 24 -2.44 -1.99 -20.27
N THR A 25 -2.69 -3.27 -20.55
CA THR A 25 -3.41 -4.16 -19.61
C THR A 25 -2.67 -4.28 -18.29
N ARG A 26 -1.33 -4.36 -18.32
CA ARG A 26 -0.52 -4.40 -17.12
C ARG A 26 -0.59 -3.09 -16.33
N LEU A 27 -0.56 -1.94 -17.00
CA LEU A 27 -0.70 -0.63 -16.35
C LEU A 27 -2.06 -0.49 -15.66
N LEU A 28 -3.15 -0.85 -16.34
CA LEU A 28 -4.49 -0.84 -15.78
C LEU A 28 -4.63 -1.81 -14.59
N ALA A 29 -4.05 -3.00 -14.68
CA ALA A 29 -4.06 -3.97 -13.58
C ALA A 29 -3.31 -3.44 -12.35
N SER A 30 -2.15 -2.79 -12.55
CA SER A 30 -1.41 -2.13 -11.46
C SER A 30 -2.22 -1.00 -10.82
N ALA A 31 -2.82 -0.11 -11.61
CA ALA A 31 -3.65 0.98 -11.09
C ALA A 31 -4.86 0.45 -10.31
N SER A 32 -5.57 -0.55 -10.85
CA SER A 32 -6.71 -1.18 -10.17
C SER A 32 -6.30 -1.89 -8.88
N PHE A 33 -5.08 -2.43 -8.81
CA PHE A 33 -4.55 -3.06 -7.60
C PHE A 33 -4.26 -2.00 -6.52
N GLU A 34 -3.63 -0.89 -6.88
CA GLU A 34 -3.40 0.25 -5.97
C GLU A 34 -4.72 0.86 -5.48
N ASP A 35 -5.70 1.05 -6.36
CA ASP A 35 -7.03 1.57 -5.99
C ASP A 35 -7.77 0.66 -5.01
N SER A 36 -7.50 -0.66 -5.03
CA SER A 36 -8.09 -1.60 -4.08
C SER A 36 -7.58 -1.37 -2.64
N PHE A 37 -6.32 -0.96 -2.48
CA PHE A 37 -5.77 -0.56 -1.19
C PHE A 37 -6.33 0.77 -0.73
N ASP A 38 -6.43 1.75 -1.63
CA ASP A 38 -7.02 3.05 -1.31
C ASP A 38 -8.48 2.91 -0.84
N LYS A 39 -9.24 1.98 -1.43
CA LYS A 39 -10.60 1.68 -1.00
C LYS A 39 -10.63 1.11 0.42
N GLN A 40 -9.81 0.11 0.71
CA GLN A 40 -9.69 -0.47 2.06
C GLN A 40 -9.25 0.58 3.09
N TYR A 41 -8.29 1.43 2.74
CA TYR A 41 -7.85 2.54 3.57
C TYR A 41 -9.02 3.49 3.89
N ARG A 42 -9.79 3.92 2.87
CA ARG A 42 -10.95 4.80 3.10
C ARG A 42 -12.00 4.15 3.99
N GLU A 43 -12.28 2.86 3.79
CA GLU A 43 -13.24 2.11 4.63
C GLU A 43 -12.81 2.10 6.09
N LEU A 44 -11.53 1.84 6.38
CA LEU A 44 -10.98 1.86 7.74
C LEU A 44 -10.96 3.27 8.34
N ILE A 45 -10.50 4.27 7.60
CA ILE A 45 -10.39 5.64 8.13
C ILE A 45 -11.77 6.23 8.42
N TYR A 46 -12.78 5.90 7.62
CA TYR A 46 -14.15 6.35 7.86
C TYR A 46 -14.81 5.72 9.09
N SER A 47 -14.35 4.56 9.56
CA SER A 47 -14.83 3.99 10.83
C SER A 47 -14.12 4.56 12.06
N ILE A 48 -12.98 5.25 11.88
CA ILE A 48 -12.28 5.90 12.99
C ILE A 48 -13.00 7.21 13.37
N PRO A 49 -13.33 7.42 14.65
CA PRO A 49 -13.91 8.68 15.11
C PRO A 49 -13.02 9.89 14.75
N VAL A 50 -13.63 10.93 14.19
CA VAL A 50 -12.92 12.17 13.80
C VAL A 50 -12.11 12.76 14.95
N ASN A 51 -12.55 12.61 16.21
CA ASN A 51 -11.77 13.05 17.37
C ASN A 51 -10.37 12.42 17.40
N VAL A 52 -10.26 11.12 17.11
CA VAL A 52 -8.97 10.43 17.05
C VAL A 52 -8.12 10.96 15.90
N LEU A 53 -8.73 11.17 14.73
CA LEU A 53 -8.07 11.80 13.57
C LEU A 53 -7.66 13.26 13.82
N LEU A 54 -8.25 13.93 14.82
CA LEU A 54 -7.89 15.30 15.22
C LEU A 54 -7.08 15.35 16.53
N SER A 55 -6.59 14.20 17.02
CA SER A 55 -5.83 14.10 18.28
C SER A 55 -6.58 14.67 19.49
N LYS A 56 -7.91 14.52 19.49
CA LYS A 56 -8.83 14.89 20.57
C LYS A 56 -9.23 13.66 21.38
N PRO A 57 -9.69 13.84 22.62
CA PRO A 57 -10.17 12.73 23.45
C PRO A 57 -11.25 11.90 22.76
N ILE A 58 -11.12 10.59 22.87
CA ILE A 58 -12.09 9.59 22.42
C ILE A 58 -13.13 9.32 23.50
N ASP A 59 -14.36 9.02 23.09
CA ASP A 59 -15.38 8.48 23.98
C ASP A 59 -15.00 7.05 24.37
N LYS A 60 -14.93 6.75 25.67
CA LYS A 60 -14.59 5.44 26.21
C LYS A 60 -15.39 4.29 25.59
N ASN A 61 -16.65 4.54 25.23
CA ASN A 61 -17.52 3.52 24.62
C ASN A 61 -17.09 3.12 23.19
N LYS A 62 -16.19 3.88 22.56
CA LYS A 62 -15.68 3.66 21.19
C LYS A 62 -14.21 3.27 21.17
N GLU A 63 -13.56 3.20 22.32
CA GLU A 63 -12.12 2.99 22.43
C GLU A 63 -11.71 1.65 21.84
N ASP A 64 -12.37 0.56 22.26
CA ASP A 64 -12.07 -0.81 21.80
C ASP A 64 -12.28 -0.97 20.28
N SER A 65 -13.42 -0.53 19.76
CA SER A 65 -13.72 -0.65 18.32
C SER A 65 -12.82 0.24 17.45
N THR A 66 -12.39 1.39 17.98
CA THR A 66 -11.42 2.25 17.29
C THR A 66 -10.03 1.62 17.30
N ARG A 67 -9.63 1.03 18.44
CA ARG A 67 -8.38 0.27 18.55
C ARG A 67 -8.33 -0.90 17.57
N GLU A 68 -9.41 -1.68 17.47
CA GLU A 68 -9.53 -2.76 16.47
C GLU A 68 -9.43 -2.25 15.03
N THR A 69 -10.08 -1.11 14.74
CA THR A 69 -9.98 -0.48 13.42
C THR A 69 -8.55 -0.05 13.11
N ILE A 70 -7.83 0.51 14.08
CA ILE A 70 -6.43 0.91 13.91
C ILE A 70 -5.54 -0.31 13.73
N TYR A 71 -5.77 -1.41 14.45
CA TYR A 71 -5.07 -2.67 14.21
C TYR A 71 -5.18 -3.11 12.75
N ASN A 72 -6.40 -3.09 12.18
CA ASN A 72 -6.62 -3.45 10.78
C ASN A 72 -5.95 -2.45 9.81
N TYR A 73 -5.85 -1.17 10.19
CA TYR A 73 -5.09 -0.18 9.45
C TYR A 73 -3.59 -0.48 9.46
N LEU A 74 -3.02 -0.88 10.60
CA LEU A 74 -1.62 -1.29 10.71
C LEU A 74 -1.33 -2.51 9.81
N ASP A 75 -2.27 -3.46 9.76
CA ASP A 75 -2.16 -4.65 8.91
C ASP A 75 -2.18 -4.28 7.43
N LEU A 76 -3.09 -3.38 7.05
CA LEU A 76 -3.12 -2.81 5.71
C LEU A 76 -1.79 -2.14 5.35
N CYS A 77 -1.20 -1.35 6.25
CA CYS A 77 0.09 -0.70 6.03
C CYS A 77 1.19 -1.75 5.82
N ASN A 78 1.25 -2.77 6.68
CA ASN A 78 2.23 -3.85 6.57
C ASN A 78 2.13 -4.56 5.20
N GLU A 79 0.93 -4.87 4.73
CA GLU A 79 0.69 -5.47 3.43
C GLU A 79 1.07 -4.53 2.28
N GLN A 80 0.74 -3.23 2.35
CA GLN A 80 1.15 -2.24 1.34
C GLN A 80 2.68 -2.19 1.18
N ILE A 81 3.40 -2.19 2.31
CA ILE A 81 4.88 -2.19 2.33
C ILE A 81 5.43 -3.49 1.74
N TYR A 82 4.83 -4.64 2.09
CA TYR A 82 5.16 -5.92 1.48
C TYR A 82 4.97 -5.88 -0.04
N GLN A 83 3.85 -5.37 -0.54
CA GLN A 83 3.59 -5.27 -1.98
C GLN A 83 4.56 -4.30 -2.68
N ARG A 84 4.98 -3.21 -2.01
CA ARG A 84 6.05 -2.33 -2.51
C ARG A 84 7.37 -3.09 -2.61
N SER A 85 7.74 -3.91 -1.62
CA SER A 85 8.95 -4.74 -1.68
C SER A 85 8.97 -5.70 -2.89
N LYS A 86 7.77 -6.10 -3.37
CA LYS A 86 7.60 -6.92 -4.58
C LYS A 86 7.52 -6.12 -5.88
N LYS A 87 7.76 -4.80 -5.86
CA LYS A 87 7.66 -3.89 -7.02
C LYS A 87 6.27 -3.89 -7.69
N ARG A 88 5.21 -4.15 -6.91
CA ARG A 88 3.81 -4.17 -7.40
C ARG A 88 3.11 -2.83 -7.24
N ILE A 89 3.62 -2.00 -6.32
CA ILE A 89 3.18 -0.62 -6.10
C ILE A 89 4.17 0.31 -6.81
N SER A 90 3.68 1.29 -7.55
CA SER A 90 4.45 2.33 -8.22
C SER A 90 5.20 3.22 -7.21
N GLU A 91 6.26 3.88 -7.67
CA GLU A 91 7.05 4.77 -6.82
C GLU A 91 6.27 6.03 -6.43
N GLU A 92 5.50 6.57 -7.38
CA GLU A 92 4.59 7.69 -7.16
C GLU A 92 3.60 7.37 -6.04
N ARG A 93 2.88 6.25 -6.16
CA ARG A 93 1.91 5.84 -5.14
C ARG A 93 2.57 5.55 -3.79
N TRP A 94 3.73 4.90 -3.80
CA TRP A 94 4.47 4.61 -2.58
C TRP A 94 4.85 5.88 -1.82
N THR A 95 5.25 6.95 -2.53
CA THR A 95 5.63 8.23 -1.92
C THR A 95 4.46 8.87 -1.16
N GLU A 96 3.25 8.77 -1.70
CA GLU A 96 2.05 9.26 -1.01
C GLU A 96 1.70 8.39 0.20
N TRP A 97 1.73 7.07 0.04
CA TRP A 97 1.39 6.12 1.09
C TRP A 97 2.35 6.22 2.28
N VAL A 98 3.66 6.25 2.05
CA VAL A 98 4.64 6.33 3.15
C VAL A 98 4.47 7.62 3.96
N SER A 99 4.12 8.73 3.31
CA SER A 99 3.79 9.98 4.00
C SER A 99 2.54 9.83 4.87
N GLY A 100 1.46 9.27 4.32
CA GLY A 100 0.22 9.07 5.08
C GLY A 100 0.35 8.09 6.25
N ILE A 101 1.16 7.02 6.07
CA ILE A 101 1.49 6.05 7.13
C ILE A 101 2.20 6.76 8.28
N LYS A 102 3.23 7.54 7.96
CA LYS A 102 3.97 8.32 8.95
C LYS A 102 3.05 9.28 9.70
N ASP A 103 2.28 10.09 8.98
CA ASP A 103 1.41 11.11 9.58
C ASP A 103 0.36 10.49 10.50
N ASN A 104 -0.19 9.33 10.16
CA ASN A 104 -1.15 8.63 11.02
C ASN A 104 -0.48 8.02 12.24
N LEU A 105 0.68 7.38 12.11
CA LEU A 105 1.41 6.80 13.25
C LEU A 105 1.93 7.85 14.24
N GLU A 106 2.14 9.09 13.80
CA GLU A 106 2.47 10.22 14.67
C GLU A 106 1.26 10.74 15.49
N ARG A 107 0.04 10.28 15.20
CA ARG A 107 -1.16 10.64 15.99
C ARG A 107 -1.16 9.86 17.30
N PRO A 108 -1.51 10.48 18.45
CA PRO A 108 -1.37 9.85 19.77
C PRO A 108 -2.00 8.45 19.86
N PHE A 109 -3.29 8.32 19.53
CA PHE A 109 -3.99 7.04 19.68
C PHE A 109 -3.52 5.97 18.66
N PHE A 110 -3.04 6.36 17.48
CA PHE A 110 -2.43 5.42 16.55
C PHE A 110 -1.07 4.95 17.05
N CYS A 111 -0.27 5.87 17.60
CA CYS A 111 1.02 5.58 18.21
C CYS A 111 0.87 4.60 19.38
N ASP A 112 -0.10 4.85 20.27
CA ASP A 112 -0.39 4.00 21.42
C ASP A 112 -0.72 2.56 20.98
N VAL A 113 -1.64 2.41 20.01
CA VAL A 113 -1.99 1.10 19.45
C VAL A 113 -0.81 0.46 18.72
N TRP A 114 0.01 1.23 18.02
CA TRP A 114 1.19 0.71 17.34
C TRP A 114 2.25 0.18 18.30
N ILE A 115 2.51 0.90 19.40
CA ILE A 115 3.40 0.43 20.47
C ILE A 115 2.87 -0.87 21.06
N GLU A 116 1.58 -0.91 21.39
CA GLU A 116 0.94 -2.11 21.94
C GLU A 116 1.08 -3.33 21.02
N VAL A 117 0.83 -3.15 19.72
CA VAL A 117 0.92 -4.22 18.72
C VAL A 117 2.35 -4.74 18.59
N LYS A 118 3.34 -3.85 18.45
CA LYS A 118 4.76 -4.24 18.38
C LYS A 118 5.22 -5.06 19.57
N GLU A 119 4.76 -4.69 20.77
CA GLU A 119 5.13 -5.39 22.00
C GLU A 119 4.42 -6.76 22.14
N SER A 120 3.27 -6.93 21.49
CA SER A 120 2.40 -8.11 21.65
C SER A 120 2.58 -9.17 20.56
N THR A 121 3.06 -8.80 19.38
CA THR A 121 3.15 -9.71 18.23
C THR A 121 4.54 -9.68 17.60
N GLU A 122 5.40 -10.64 17.98
CA GLU A 122 6.70 -10.81 17.33
C GLU A 122 6.51 -11.18 15.84
N ASP A 123 7.26 -10.52 14.97
CA ASP A 123 7.34 -10.74 13.52
C ASP A 123 6.06 -10.59 12.68
N THR A 124 4.91 -10.23 13.26
CA THR A 124 3.65 -10.11 12.49
C THR A 124 3.63 -8.87 11.60
N PHE A 125 4.20 -7.76 12.08
CA PHE A 125 4.22 -6.47 11.39
C PHE A 125 5.63 -6.07 10.93
N SER A 126 6.46 -7.06 10.59
CA SER A 126 7.89 -6.90 10.29
C SER A 126 8.20 -5.86 9.21
N PHE A 127 7.34 -5.71 8.19
CA PHE A 127 7.53 -4.69 7.16
C PHE A 127 7.27 -3.28 7.69
N LEU A 128 6.23 -3.10 8.51
CA LEU A 128 5.92 -1.81 9.12
C LEU A 128 6.95 -1.43 10.20
N GLU A 129 7.38 -2.39 11.01
CA GLU A 129 8.46 -2.20 11.98
C GLU A 129 9.77 -1.80 11.30
N ARG A 130 10.11 -2.46 10.19
CA ARG A 130 11.29 -2.11 9.40
C ARG A 130 11.21 -0.69 8.85
N LEU A 131 10.05 -0.31 8.33
CA LEU A 131 9.81 1.03 7.79
C LEU A 131 9.98 2.12 8.86
N GLU A 132 9.38 1.92 10.04
CA GLU A 132 9.48 2.82 11.18
C GLU A 132 10.94 2.92 11.66
N LYS A 133 11.64 1.78 11.78
CA LYS A 133 13.07 1.73 12.16
C LYS A 133 13.95 2.53 11.20
N ASP A 134 13.66 2.46 9.91
CA ASP A 134 14.34 3.22 8.86
C ASP A 134 13.78 4.67 8.74
N LYS A 135 12.97 5.12 9.70
CA LYS A 135 12.38 6.47 9.80
C LYS A 135 11.61 6.89 8.55
N TYR A 136 10.96 5.94 7.89
CA TYR A 136 10.18 6.17 6.68
C TYR A 136 11.01 6.72 5.50
N GLN A 137 12.34 6.55 5.52
CA GLN A 137 13.24 7.07 4.47
C GLN A 137 13.65 6.02 3.44
N SER A 138 13.55 4.73 3.79
CA SER A 138 13.95 3.65 2.89
C SER A 138 12.79 3.22 2.00
N ASP A 139 13.11 2.92 0.74
CA ASP A 139 12.16 2.27 -0.17
C ASP A 139 12.19 0.73 0.00
N PRO A 140 11.05 0.08 0.28
CA PRO A 140 10.96 -1.37 0.45
C PRO A 140 11.46 -2.18 -0.74
N VAL A 141 11.47 -1.61 -1.96
CA VAL A 141 12.05 -2.25 -3.15
C VAL A 141 13.53 -2.59 -2.98
N ASN A 142 14.24 -1.83 -2.15
CA ASN A 142 15.68 -1.99 -1.92
C ASN A 142 16.00 -2.89 -0.72
N TRP A 143 14.99 -3.42 -0.02
CA TRP A 143 15.19 -4.30 1.12
C TRP A 143 15.58 -5.70 0.66
N LYS A 144 16.69 -6.22 1.21
CA LYS A 144 17.21 -7.55 0.83
C LYS A 144 16.56 -8.68 1.61
N ASN A 145 16.16 -8.43 2.85
CA ASN A 145 15.41 -9.33 3.74
C ASN A 145 14.58 -8.46 4.69
N VAL A 146 13.34 -8.86 4.93
CA VAL A 146 12.47 -8.41 6.02
C VAL A 146 12.06 -9.64 6.79
#